data_AF-A0A6N2KHI0-F1
#
_entry.id   AF-A0A6N2KHI0-F1
#
_cell.length_a   1.000
_cell.length_b   1.000
_cell.length_c   1.000
_cell.angle_alpha   90.00
_cell.angle_beta   90.00
_cell.angle_gamma   90.00
#
_symmetry.space_group_name_H-M   'P 1'
#
loop_
_entity.id
_entity.type
_entity.pdbx_description
1 polymer ?
#
loop_
_entity_poly.entity_id
_entity_poly.type
_entity_poly.pdbx_seq_one_letter_code
_entity_poly.pdbx_strand_id
1 'polypeptide(L)'
;MFPSNPPNTDTPYDGTKHLLDLLRNWLVKSSGNDEDVETEWEPIPSATDLVDAGIELKVSDTEQISILDIKFNNGSLEIPSLLIHEATEVIIRNLISYEQCCPKCTDRITSYAVLLDNLINTTKDMDILTSSGIITNWLNPEEAMQFFNKLYHDSCLKTYYYQKLC
;
A
#
# COMPACT_ATOMS: atom_id res chain seq x y z
N MET A 1 0.81 13.26 38.72
CA MET A 1 2.05 12.50 38.52
C MET A 1 1.61 11.06 38.26
N PHE A 2 1.65 10.60 37.02
CA PHE A 2 1.20 9.25 36.66
C PHE A 2 2.29 8.22 37.03
N PRO A 3 1.92 7.03 37.53
CA PRO A 3 2.88 6.03 37.97
C PRO A 3 3.73 5.51 36.80
N SER A 4 5.04 5.38 37.06
CA SER A 4 6.10 5.18 36.05
C SER A 4 6.32 3.74 35.61
N ASN A 5 5.45 2.80 35.98
CA ASN A 5 5.59 1.40 35.56
C ASN A 5 4.36 0.93 34.78
N PRO A 6 4.52 0.45 33.53
CA PRO A 6 3.46 -0.23 32.83
C PRO A 6 3.11 -1.56 33.54
N PRO A 7 1.85 -2.01 33.49
CA PRO A 7 1.46 -3.30 34.05
C PRO A 7 2.16 -4.44 33.28
N ASN A 8 2.52 -5.49 34.02
CA ASN A 8 3.21 -6.67 33.52
C ASN A 8 2.31 -7.41 32.51
N THR A 9 2.69 -7.43 31.23
CA THR A 9 1.94 -8.07 30.16
C THR A 9 2.44 -9.49 29.90
N ASP A 10 2.30 -10.37 30.91
CA ASP A 10 2.44 -11.82 30.72
C ASP A 10 1.07 -12.48 30.64
N THR A 11 0.23 -11.97 29.74
CA THR A 11 -0.93 -12.73 29.25
C THR A 11 -0.78 -12.94 27.74
N PRO A 12 -0.95 -14.17 27.24
CA PRO A 12 -0.98 -14.43 25.80
C PRO A 12 -2.31 -13.89 25.26
N TYR A 13 -2.35 -12.58 25.01
CA TYR A 13 -3.50 -11.90 24.44
C TYR A 13 -3.45 -12.05 22.91
N ASP A 14 -4.04 -13.14 22.43
CA ASP A 14 -4.33 -13.42 21.03
C ASP A 14 -5.63 -12.72 20.64
N GLY A 15 -5.56 -11.40 20.50
CA GLY A 15 -6.73 -10.58 20.17
C GLY A 15 -6.29 -9.24 19.63
N THR A 16 -6.94 -8.82 18.55
CA THR A 16 -6.84 -7.48 17.95
C THR A 16 -6.68 -6.41 19.03
N LYS A 17 -5.54 -5.71 19.03
CA LYS A 17 -5.16 -4.79 20.10
C LYS A 17 -5.92 -3.46 20.03
N HIS A 18 -6.27 -3.01 18.83
CA HIS A 18 -7.04 -1.79 18.56
C HIS A 18 -7.48 -1.71 17.09
N LEU A 19 -8.23 -0.66 16.71
CA LEU A 19 -8.81 -0.47 15.37
C LEU A 19 -7.81 -0.64 14.22
N LEU A 20 -6.62 -0.03 14.30
CA LEU A 20 -5.60 -0.16 13.25
C LEU A 20 -5.07 -1.59 13.08
N ASP A 21 -4.97 -2.36 14.17
CA ASP A 21 -4.59 -3.78 14.11
C ASP A 21 -5.69 -4.59 13.38
N LEU A 22 -6.97 -4.29 13.67
CA LEU A 22 -8.11 -4.94 13.00
C LEU A 22 -8.07 -4.67 11.49
N LEU A 23 -7.96 -3.38 11.14
CA LEU A 23 -8.00 -2.93 9.75
C LEU A 23 -6.81 -3.50 8.98
N ARG A 24 -5.60 -3.45 9.55
CA ARG A 24 -4.41 -4.03 8.93
C ARG A 24 -4.59 -5.53 8.70
N ASN A 25 -5.02 -6.27 9.72
CA ASN A 25 -5.19 -7.72 9.59
C ASN A 25 -6.26 -8.08 8.56
N TRP A 26 -7.33 -7.29 8.46
CA TRP A 26 -8.35 -7.46 7.43
C TRP A 26 -7.78 -7.25 6.02
N LEU A 27 -7.01 -6.18 5.81
CA LEU A 27 -6.38 -5.89 4.51
C LEU A 27 -5.34 -6.95 4.12
N VAL A 28 -4.48 -7.36 5.04
CA VAL A 28 -3.36 -8.28 4.77
C VAL A 28 -3.82 -9.72 4.60
N LYS A 29 -4.71 -10.23 5.48
CA LYS A 29 -5.21 -11.62 5.34
C LYS A 29 -5.98 -11.84 4.05
N SER A 30 -6.56 -10.76 3.53
CA SER A 30 -7.33 -10.77 2.28
C SER A 30 -6.44 -10.75 1.03
N SER A 31 -5.12 -10.52 1.15
CA SER A 31 -4.17 -10.39 0.04
C SER A 31 -3.15 -11.55 -0.07
N GLY A 32 -3.39 -12.69 0.59
CA GLY A 32 -2.52 -13.88 0.52
C GLY A 32 -1.38 -13.94 1.55
N ASN A 33 -0.63 -15.06 1.55
CA ASN A 33 0.45 -15.31 2.52
C ASN A 33 1.77 -14.62 2.13
N ASP A 34 2.62 -14.39 3.12
CA ASP A 34 3.98 -13.90 2.92
C ASP A 34 4.87 -15.03 2.39
N GLU A 35 5.51 -14.81 1.25
CA GLU A 35 6.60 -15.66 0.76
C GLU A 35 7.95 -15.07 1.19
N ASP A 36 9.00 -15.90 1.20
CA ASP A 36 10.37 -15.47 1.55
C ASP A 36 10.81 -14.29 0.65
N VAL A 37 11.23 -13.19 1.28
CA VAL A 37 11.53 -11.92 0.59
C VAL A 37 13.04 -11.72 0.50
N GLU A 38 13.54 -11.48 -0.72
CA GLU A 38 14.94 -11.13 -0.94
C GLU A 38 15.19 -9.66 -0.54
N THR A 39 16.42 -9.34 -0.16
CA THR A 39 16.75 -8.03 0.42
C THR A 39 17.02 -6.95 -0.64
N GLU A 40 17.21 -7.35 -1.89
CA GLU A 40 17.37 -6.46 -3.03
C GLU A 40 16.08 -6.45 -3.84
N TRP A 41 15.49 -5.27 -4.02
CA TRP A 41 14.31 -5.07 -4.85
C TRP A 41 14.55 -3.90 -5.80
N GLU A 42 14.03 -4.03 -7.01
CA GLU A 42 13.99 -2.94 -7.98
C GLU A 42 12.62 -2.26 -7.90
N PRO A 43 12.56 -0.92 -7.94
CA PRO A 43 11.30 -0.21 -7.98
C PRO A 43 10.58 -0.52 -9.30
N ILE A 44 9.27 -0.78 -9.22
CA ILE A 44 8.42 -0.90 -10.40
C ILE A 44 8.53 0.37 -11.26
N PRO A 45 8.57 0.28 -12.60
CA PRO A 45 8.54 1.45 -13.48
C PRO A 45 7.26 2.29 -13.31
N SER A 46 7.31 3.55 -13.74
CA SER A 46 6.14 4.43 -13.69
C SER A 46 4.99 3.94 -14.58
N ALA A 47 3.77 4.41 -14.35
CA ALA A 47 2.63 4.05 -15.19
C ALA A 47 2.86 4.37 -16.67
N THR A 48 3.53 5.50 -16.96
CA THR A 48 3.95 5.85 -18.32
C THR A 48 4.92 4.83 -18.90
N ASP A 49 5.98 4.47 -18.17
CA ASP A 49 7.00 3.54 -18.65
C ASP A 49 6.40 2.14 -18.91
N LEU A 50 5.49 1.70 -18.05
CA LEU A 50 4.76 0.43 -18.23
C LEU A 50 3.93 0.45 -19.51
N VAL A 51 3.14 1.50 -19.73
CA VAL A 51 2.32 1.65 -20.95
C VAL A 51 3.19 1.74 -22.20
N ASP A 52 4.29 2.49 -22.15
CA ASP A 52 5.24 2.63 -23.27
C ASP A 52 5.95 1.29 -23.58
N ALA A 53 6.12 0.42 -22.58
CA ALA A 53 6.60 -0.96 -22.74
C ALA A 53 5.52 -1.94 -23.24
N GLY A 54 4.28 -1.48 -23.43
CA GLY A 54 3.15 -2.30 -23.90
C GLY A 54 2.43 -3.07 -22.81
N ILE A 55 2.66 -2.75 -21.53
CA ILE A 55 1.94 -3.32 -20.40
C ILE A 55 0.61 -2.59 -20.24
N GLU A 56 -0.48 -3.35 -20.12
CA GLU A 56 -1.80 -2.78 -19.90
C GLU A 56 -2.04 -2.53 -18.40
N LEU A 57 -2.56 -1.35 -18.05
CA LEU A 57 -2.98 -1.03 -16.69
C LEU A 57 -4.51 -1.08 -16.61
N LYS A 58 -5.06 -2.00 -15.81
CA LYS A 58 -6.51 -2.13 -15.64
C LYS A 58 -6.93 -2.40 -14.20
N VAL A 59 -8.20 -2.14 -13.92
CA VAL A 59 -8.82 -2.51 -12.64
C VAL A 59 -8.87 -4.04 -12.53
N SER A 60 -8.58 -4.56 -11.34
CA SER A 60 -8.74 -6.00 -11.05
C SER A 60 -10.19 -6.44 -11.20
N ASP A 61 -10.43 -7.48 -12.00
CA ASP A 61 -11.75 -8.04 -12.32
C ASP A 61 -12.33 -8.91 -11.19
N THR A 62 -11.56 -9.16 -10.14
CA THR A 62 -11.98 -9.99 -8.98
C THR A 62 -12.86 -9.20 -8.01
N GLU A 63 -13.77 -9.88 -7.30
CA GLU A 63 -14.50 -9.28 -6.17
C GLU A 63 -13.47 -8.85 -5.12
N GLN A 64 -13.17 -7.53 -5.09
CA GLN A 64 -12.05 -6.94 -4.37
C GLN A 64 -12.16 -7.18 -2.87
N ILE A 65 -11.36 -8.11 -2.34
CA ILE A 65 -11.30 -8.35 -0.88
C ILE A 65 -10.31 -7.37 -0.22
N SER A 66 -9.28 -6.88 -0.94
CA SER A 66 -8.27 -5.96 -0.41
C SER A 66 -7.69 -5.04 -1.48
N ILE A 67 -7.37 -3.81 -1.10
CA ILE A 67 -6.62 -2.85 -1.94
C ILE A 67 -5.18 -3.30 -2.21
N LEU A 68 -4.67 -4.28 -1.46
CA LEU A 68 -3.31 -4.79 -1.56
C LEU A 68 -3.17 -5.92 -2.61
N ASP A 69 -4.27 -6.37 -3.22
CA ASP A 69 -4.26 -7.52 -4.14
C ASP A 69 -3.92 -7.11 -5.57
N ILE A 70 -2.64 -6.77 -5.78
CA ILE A 70 -2.09 -6.38 -7.09
C ILE A 70 -1.48 -7.60 -7.78
N LYS A 71 -1.81 -7.79 -9.06
CA LYS A 71 -1.36 -8.95 -9.84
C LYS A 71 -0.83 -8.52 -11.19
N PHE A 72 0.22 -9.17 -11.65
CA PHE A 72 0.66 -9.09 -13.03
C PHE A 72 0.28 -10.39 -13.75
N ASN A 73 -0.55 -10.29 -14.79
CA ASN A 73 -1.04 -11.46 -15.52
C ASN A 73 -1.17 -11.14 -17.02
N ASN A 74 -0.61 -12.02 -17.87
CA ASN A 74 -0.75 -11.95 -19.32
C ASN A 74 -0.42 -10.56 -19.94
N GLY A 75 0.58 -9.85 -19.39
CA GLY A 75 0.97 -8.52 -19.87
C GLY A 75 0.11 -7.36 -19.34
N SER A 76 -0.81 -7.63 -18.41
CA SER A 76 -1.61 -6.63 -17.74
C SER A 76 -1.25 -6.56 -16.25
N LEU A 77 -1.04 -5.35 -15.74
CA LEU A 77 -0.97 -5.07 -14.31
C LEU A 77 -2.38 -4.74 -13.80
N GLU A 78 -2.92 -5.64 -12.99
CA GLU A 78 -4.25 -5.57 -12.42
C GLU A 78 -4.18 -4.97 -11.01
N ILE A 79 -4.76 -3.78 -10.84
CA ILE A 79 -4.72 -3.03 -9.57
C ILE A 79 -6.17 -2.84 -9.07
N PRO A 80 -6.47 -3.13 -7.79
CA PRO A 80 -7.77 -2.79 -7.22
C PRO A 80 -8.08 -1.29 -7.33
N SER A 81 -9.34 -0.93 -7.56
CA SER A 81 -9.71 0.48 -7.65
C SER A 81 -9.55 1.17 -6.30
N LEU A 82 -8.88 2.32 -6.29
CA LEU A 82 -8.62 3.13 -5.11
C LEU A 82 -9.36 4.46 -5.19
N LEU A 83 -10.25 4.69 -4.23
CA LEU A 83 -10.90 5.99 -4.03
C LEU A 83 -10.04 6.88 -3.15
N ILE A 84 -9.47 7.94 -3.73
CA ILE A 84 -8.64 8.91 -3.01
C ILE A 84 -9.51 10.08 -2.54
N HIS A 85 -9.48 10.30 -1.22
CA HIS A 85 -10.06 11.45 -0.53
C HIS A 85 -9.28 11.68 0.78
N GLU A 86 -9.50 12.81 1.46
CA GLU A 86 -8.72 13.22 2.65
C GLU A 86 -8.58 12.13 3.73
N ALA A 87 -9.64 11.37 3.99
CA ALA A 87 -9.59 10.30 5.01
C ALA A 87 -8.69 9.11 4.59
N THR A 88 -8.54 8.86 3.28
CA THR A 88 -7.67 7.78 2.77
C THR A 88 -6.22 8.00 3.18
N GLU A 89 -5.77 9.26 3.13
CA GLU A 89 -4.41 9.67 3.48
C GLU A 89 -4.13 9.38 4.95
N VAL A 90 -5.07 9.78 5.81
CA VAL A 90 -5.00 9.63 7.26
C VAL A 90 -5.01 8.14 7.62
N ILE A 91 -5.84 7.34 6.95
CA ILE A 91 -5.92 5.89 7.20
C ILE A 91 -4.61 5.21 6.82
N ILE A 92 -4.09 5.43 5.61
CA ILE A 92 -2.86 4.77 5.14
C ILE A 92 -1.67 5.18 6.02
N ARG A 93 -1.50 6.46 6.34
CA ARG A 93 -0.40 6.91 7.22
C ARG A 93 -0.46 6.33 8.63
N ASN A 94 -1.66 6.22 9.20
CA ASN A 94 -1.83 5.58 10.50
C ASN A 94 -1.49 4.09 10.45
N LEU A 95 -1.84 3.41 9.36
CA LEU A 95 -1.47 2.01 9.15
C LEU A 95 0.05 1.83 8.98
N ILE A 96 0.73 2.70 8.22
CA ILE A 96 2.19 2.69 8.08
C ILE A 96 2.84 2.96 9.44
N SER A 97 2.39 3.98 10.17
CA SER A 97 2.91 4.29 11.51
C SER A 97 2.73 3.12 12.47
N TYR A 98 1.62 2.39 12.34
CA TYR A 98 1.38 1.18 13.11
C TYR A 98 2.36 0.06 12.73
N GLU A 99 2.64 -0.19 11.44
CA GLU A 99 3.67 -1.14 11.00
C GLU A 99 5.04 -0.79 11.59
N GLN A 100 5.44 0.48 11.54
CA GLN A 100 6.73 0.94 12.07
C GLN A 100 6.83 0.79 13.60
N CYS A 101 5.73 1.00 14.33
CA CYS A 101 5.69 0.86 15.80
C CYS A 101 5.47 -0.58 16.29
N CYS A 102 5.17 -1.51 15.39
CA CYS A 102 4.80 -2.90 15.71
C CYS A 102 5.88 -3.86 15.18
N PRO A 103 6.82 -4.33 16.03
CA PRO A 103 7.90 -5.22 15.57
C PRO A 103 7.45 -6.55 14.95
N LYS A 104 6.21 -6.98 15.22
CA LYS A 104 5.62 -8.21 14.68
C LYS A 104 4.88 -8.00 13.36
N CYS A 105 4.67 -6.75 12.97
CA CYS A 105 3.93 -6.40 11.78
C CYS A 105 4.88 -6.42 10.58
N THR A 106 4.38 -6.93 9.46
CA THR A 106 5.06 -6.89 8.17
C THR A 106 4.86 -5.53 7.48
N ASP A 107 5.71 -5.17 6.54
CA ASP A 107 5.65 -3.87 5.84
C ASP A 107 4.71 -3.89 4.62
N ARG A 108 3.56 -4.57 4.72
CA ARG A 108 2.62 -4.78 3.61
C ARG A 108 1.98 -3.46 3.16
N ILE A 109 1.52 -2.64 4.11
CA ILE A 109 0.92 -1.34 3.80
C ILE A 109 2.00 -0.37 3.32
N THR A 110 3.16 -0.39 3.95
CA THR A 110 4.31 0.44 3.54
C THR A 110 4.77 0.09 2.13
N SER A 111 4.86 -1.20 1.78
CA SER A 111 5.17 -1.66 0.41
C SER A 111 4.14 -1.19 -0.61
N TYR A 112 2.86 -1.19 -0.24
CA TYR A 112 1.79 -0.71 -1.11
C TYR A 112 1.91 0.79 -1.38
N ALA A 113 2.22 1.59 -0.34
CA ALA A 113 2.46 3.01 -0.51
C ALA A 113 3.67 3.28 -1.43
N VAL A 114 4.76 2.54 -1.27
CA VAL A 114 5.96 2.64 -2.14
C VAL A 114 5.65 2.24 -3.58
N LEU A 115 4.84 1.18 -3.79
CA LEU A 115 4.41 0.78 -5.13
C LEU A 115 3.61 1.90 -5.82
N LEU A 116 2.66 2.52 -5.13
CA LEU A 116 1.85 3.60 -5.71
C LEU A 116 2.69 4.85 -6.01
N ASP A 117 3.66 5.17 -5.16
CA ASP A 117 4.60 6.27 -5.39
C ASP A 117 5.42 6.07 -6.65
N ASN A 118 5.98 4.87 -6.83
CA ASN A 118 6.74 4.51 -8.03
C ASN A 118 5.89 4.57 -9.31
N LEU A 119 4.63 4.09 -9.24
CA LEU A 119 3.71 4.17 -10.37
C LEU A 119 3.33 5.61 -10.72
N ILE A 120 3.31 6.54 -9.75
CA ILE A 120 2.77 7.90 -9.86
C ILE A 120 3.90 8.93 -9.70
N ASN A 121 4.82 8.94 -10.64
CA ASN A 121 5.95 9.88 -10.62
C ASN A 121 5.57 11.27 -11.19
N THR A 122 4.60 11.32 -12.09
CA THR A 122 4.19 12.53 -12.81
C THR A 122 2.67 12.68 -12.91
N THR A 123 2.19 13.86 -13.32
CA THR A 123 0.75 14.08 -13.56
C THR A 123 0.23 13.20 -14.69
N LYS A 124 1.07 12.87 -15.67
CA LYS A 124 0.73 11.96 -16.76
C LYS A 124 0.43 10.56 -16.22
N ASP A 125 1.20 10.09 -15.25
CA ASP A 125 0.96 8.80 -14.61
C ASP A 125 -0.38 8.76 -13.87
N MET A 126 -0.70 9.84 -13.15
CA MET A 126 -1.99 10.02 -12.51
C MET A 126 -3.14 9.97 -13.54
N ASP A 127 -2.99 10.67 -14.67
CA ASP A 127 -3.99 10.71 -15.73
C ASP A 127 -4.21 9.31 -16.34
N ILE A 128 -3.15 8.53 -16.54
CA ILE A 128 -3.23 7.15 -17.02
C ILE A 128 -4.04 6.29 -16.04
N LEU A 129 -3.67 6.28 -14.75
CA LEU A 129 -4.35 5.46 -13.74
C LEU A 129 -5.81 5.88 -13.52
N THR A 130 -6.10 7.18 -13.64
CA THR A 130 -7.46 7.71 -13.56
C THR A 130 -8.28 7.28 -14.78
N SER A 131 -7.70 7.36 -15.98
CA SER A 131 -8.35 6.94 -17.23
C SER A 131 -8.62 5.43 -17.26
N SER A 132 -7.75 4.63 -16.63
CA SER A 132 -7.95 3.19 -16.45
C SER A 132 -8.95 2.83 -15.33
N GLY A 133 -9.46 3.80 -14.57
CA GLY A 133 -10.38 3.58 -13.45
C GLY A 133 -9.73 3.00 -12.17
N ILE A 134 -8.40 2.87 -12.17
CA ILE A 134 -7.62 2.37 -11.03
C ILE A 134 -7.64 3.39 -9.91
N ILE A 135 -7.51 4.68 -10.25
CA ILE A 135 -7.64 5.77 -9.28
C ILE A 135 -8.92 6.54 -9.56
N THR A 136 -9.76 6.66 -8.54
CA THR A 136 -10.85 7.63 -8.53
C THR A 136 -10.50 8.70 -7.51
N ASN A 137 -10.27 9.94 -7.96
CA ASN A 137 -9.80 11.01 -7.09
C ASN A 137 -10.89 12.08 -6.89
N TRP A 138 -11.12 12.49 -5.64
CA TRP A 138 -11.96 13.66 -5.32
C TRP A 138 -11.13 14.95 -5.15
N LEU A 139 -9.80 14.82 -5.10
CA LEU A 139 -8.85 15.93 -5.07
C LEU A 139 -8.49 16.36 -6.50
N ASN A 140 -7.78 17.47 -6.65
CA ASN A 140 -7.13 17.77 -7.93
C ASN A 140 -5.88 16.88 -8.13
N PRO A 141 -5.37 16.72 -9.37
CA PRO A 141 -4.22 15.83 -9.64
C PRO A 141 -2.94 16.21 -8.88
N GLU A 142 -2.65 17.50 -8.70
CA GLU A 142 -1.47 17.96 -7.95
C GLU A 142 -1.52 17.56 -6.48
N GLU A 143 -2.68 17.73 -5.84
CA GLU A 143 -2.90 17.29 -4.46
C GLU A 143 -2.79 15.77 -4.31
N ALA A 144 -3.31 15.00 -5.26
CA ALA A 144 -3.19 13.55 -5.21
C ALA A 144 -1.77 13.04 -5.46
N MET A 145 -0.97 13.69 -6.31
CA MET A 145 0.46 13.36 -6.41
C MET A 145 1.20 13.68 -5.11
N GLN A 146 0.95 14.86 -4.52
CA GLN A 146 1.56 15.22 -3.24
C GLN A 146 1.14 14.28 -2.11
N PHE A 147 -0.09 13.75 -2.18
CA PHE A 147 -0.60 12.72 -1.27
C PHE A 147 0.31 11.49 -1.29
N PHE A 148 0.61 10.92 -2.47
CA PHE A 148 1.41 9.70 -2.60
C PHE A 148 2.86 9.90 -2.15
N ASN A 149 3.49 10.99 -2.59
CA ASN A 149 4.87 11.35 -2.22
C ASN A 149 5.05 11.50 -0.69
N LYS A 150 3.97 11.79 0.05
CA LYS A 150 4.00 11.99 1.51
C LYS A 150 3.54 10.77 2.29
N LEU A 151 3.05 9.70 1.66
CA LEU A 151 2.44 8.56 2.38
C LEU A 151 3.44 7.85 3.29
N TYR A 152 4.69 7.73 2.85
CA TYR A 152 5.72 6.95 3.54
C TYR A 152 6.93 7.82 3.93
N HIS A 153 6.80 9.15 3.88
CA HIS A 153 7.81 10.08 4.39
C HIS A 153 8.12 9.73 5.86
N ASP A 154 9.40 9.62 6.21
CA ASP A 154 9.89 9.18 7.53
C ASP A 154 9.61 7.71 7.92
N SER A 155 9.29 6.84 6.97
CA SER A 155 9.15 5.39 7.22
C SER A 155 10.31 4.57 6.64
N CYS A 156 10.64 3.44 7.29
CA CYS A 156 11.64 2.51 6.81
C CYS A 156 10.97 1.27 6.21
N LEU A 157 11.24 0.98 4.94
CA LEU A 157 10.82 -0.26 4.30
C LEU A 157 11.89 -1.33 4.51
N LYS A 158 11.59 -2.35 5.33
CA LYS A 158 12.48 -3.50 5.58
C LYS A 158 12.25 -4.61 4.57
N THR A 159 11.03 -4.73 4.07
CA THR A 159 10.58 -5.83 3.21
C THR A 159 9.64 -5.31 2.14
N TYR A 160 9.97 -5.52 0.87
CA TYR A 160 9.13 -5.10 -0.26
C TYR A 160 8.28 -6.26 -0.80
N TYR A 161 6.97 -6.16 -0.67
CA TYR A 161 6.05 -7.28 -0.96
C TYR A 161 5.64 -7.44 -2.42
N TYR A 162 6.03 -6.51 -3.29
CA TYR A 162 5.67 -6.52 -4.71
C TYR A 162 6.86 -6.81 -5.63
N GLN A 163 7.94 -7.38 -5.09
CA GLN A 163 9.14 -7.75 -5.83
C GLN A 163 8.86 -8.62 -7.08
N LYS A 164 7.83 -9.48 -7.03
CA LYS A 164 7.48 -10.41 -8.13
C LYS A 164 6.66 -9.77 -9.25
N LEU A 165 6.31 -8.49 -9.14
CA LEU A 165 5.66 -7.76 -10.24
C LEU A 165 6.68 -7.27 -11.28
N CYS A 166 7.98 -7.32 -10.96
CA CYS A 166 9.09 -6.93 -11.83
C CYS A 166 9.69 -8.16 -12.54
#